data_AF-A0A2U1KSG8-F1
#
_entry.id   AF-A0A2U1KSG8-F1
#
_cell.length_a   1.000
_cell.length_b   1.000
_cell.length_c   1.000
_cell.angle_alpha   90.00
_cell.angle_beta   90.00
_cell.angle_gamma   90.00
#
_symmetry.space_group_name_H-M   'P 1'
#
loop_
_entity.id
_entity.type
_entity.pdbx_description
1 polymer ?
#
loop_
_entity_poly.entity_id
_entity_poly.type
_entity_poly.pdbx_seq_one_letter_code
_entity_poly.pdbx_strand_id
1 'polypeptide(L)'
;MESKLPICEHLKHQKGARQMNKVLHVLFDREREDNIGDDIYYGKMIQEIQIRVQHRHAIILELQNLGYHRAFFEPLDSLMLAERDDLDEIDFLIERRKTCIRRAAEQSKIMKMLRNYI
;
A
#
# COMPACT_ATOMS: atom_id res chain seq x y z
N MET A 1 -35.53 -10.77 -1.93
CA MET A 1 -35.83 -9.78 -0.88
C MET A 1 -34.95 -8.57 -1.14
N GLU A 2 -35.56 -7.47 -1.59
CA GLU A 2 -34.91 -6.21 -1.88
C GLU A 2 -34.30 -5.62 -0.60
N SER A 3 -32.97 -5.48 -0.55
CA SER A 3 -32.34 -4.57 0.40
C SER A 3 -32.54 -3.14 -0.09
N LYS A 4 -33.71 -2.58 0.23
CA LYS A 4 -33.96 -1.15 0.17
C LYS A 4 -32.94 -0.47 1.09
N LEU A 5 -31.84 0.02 0.52
CA LEU A 5 -30.97 1.00 1.16
C LEU A 5 -31.79 2.29 1.32
N PRO A 6 -32.31 2.60 2.52
CA PRO A 6 -33.31 3.66 2.72
C PRO A 6 -32.76 5.07 2.42
N ILE A 7 -31.43 5.17 2.33
CA ILE A 7 -30.69 6.40 2.09
C ILE A 7 -30.88 6.87 0.63
N CYS A 8 -30.99 5.95 -0.34
CA CYS A 8 -31.08 6.33 -1.76
C CYS A 8 -32.48 6.82 -2.18
N GLU A 9 -33.56 6.33 -1.56
CA GLU A 9 -34.92 6.74 -1.92
C GLU A 9 -35.29 8.15 -1.41
N HIS A 10 -34.70 8.61 -0.29
CA HIS A 10 -34.96 9.93 0.28
C HIS A 10 -34.32 11.10 -0.50
N LEU A 11 -33.47 10.82 -1.49
CA LEU A 11 -32.64 11.83 -2.15
C LEU A 11 -33.13 12.26 -3.55
N LYS A 12 -34.28 11.75 -3.98
CA LYS A 12 -34.85 11.94 -5.34
C LYS A 12 -35.36 13.35 -5.68
N HIS A 13 -35.22 14.34 -4.82
CA HIS A 13 -35.53 15.73 -5.18
C HIS A 13 -34.31 16.40 -5.83
N GLN A 14 -34.48 17.09 -6.96
CA GLN A 14 -33.39 17.61 -7.82
C GLN A 14 -32.36 18.53 -7.12
N LYS A 15 -32.69 19.13 -5.96
CA LYS A 15 -31.72 19.82 -5.07
C LYS A 15 -30.86 18.86 -4.23
N GLY A 16 -31.41 17.71 -3.83
CA GLY A 16 -30.76 16.65 -3.06
C GLY A 16 -29.76 15.82 -3.88
N ALA A 17 -30.00 15.59 -5.17
CA ALA A 17 -29.08 14.84 -6.03
C ALA A 17 -27.72 15.55 -6.20
N ARG A 18 -27.70 16.87 -6.44
CA ARG A 18 -26.45 17.65 -6.50
C ARG A 18 -25.73 17.70 -5.15
N GLN A 19 -26.48 17.84 -4.06
CA GLN A 19 -25.91 17.81 -2.72
C GLN A 19 -25.31 16.44 -2.40
N MET A 20 -25.98 15.36 -2.80
CA MET A 20 -25.50 13.99 -2.65
C MET A 20 -24.23 13.74 -3.45
N ASN A 21 -24.16 14.20 -4.70
CA ASN A 21 -22.95 14.07 -5.51
C ASN A 21 -21.75 14.80 -4.89
N LYS A 22 -21.96 15.95 -4.24
CA LYS A 22 -20.91 16.64 -3.47
C LYS A 22 -20.45 15.83 -2.26
N VAL A 23 -21.39 15.25 -1.49
CA VAL A 23 -21.06 14.38 -0.35
C VAL A 23 -20.27 13.16 -0.82
N LEU A 24 -20.74 12.48 -1.87
CA LEU A 24 -20.03 11.34 -2.46
C LEU A 24 -18.63 11.75 -2.94
N HIS A 25 -18.50 12.90 -3.60
CA HIS A 25 -17.20 13.39 -4.05
C HIS A 25 -16.22 13.56 -2.88
N VAL A 26 -16.64 14.13 -1.75
CA VAL A 26 -15.79 14.27 -0.56
C VAL A 26 -15.41 12.92 0.05
N LEU A 27 -16.34 11.96 0.11
CA LEU A 27 -16.06 10.63 0.64
C LEU A 27 -15.03 9.88 -0.22
N PHE A 28 -15.20 9.91 -1.54
CA PHE A 28 -14.27 9.28 -2.47
C PHE A 28 -12.93 10.01 -2.57
N ASP A 29 -12.92 11.34 -2.40
CA ASP A 29 -11.68 12.13 -2.30
C ASP A 29 -10.87 11.70 -1.08
N ARG A 30 -11.52 11.55 0.08
CA ARG A 30 -10.87 11.07 1.30
C ARG A 30 -10.28 9.67 1.13
N GLU A 31 -11.07 8.71 0.64
CA GLU A 31 -10.59 7.35 0.37
C GLU A 31 -9.43 7.35 -0.63
N ARG A 32 -9.45 8.23 -1.65
CA ARG A 32 -8.33 8.38 -2.59
C ARG A 32 -7.07 8.83 -1.86
N GLU A 33 -7.17 9.87 -1.04
CA GLU A 33 -6.03 10.42 -0.30
C GLU A 33 -5.47 9.42 0.71
N ASP A 34 -6.33 8.66 1.39
CA ASP A 34 -5.90 7.59 2.30
C ASP A 34 -5.09 6.52 1.55
N ASN A 35 -5.56 6.08 0.37
CA ASN A 35 -4.82 5.13 -0.47
C ASN A 35 -3.49 5.71 -1.01
N ILE A 36 -3.42 7.01 -1.34
CA ILE A 36 -2.17 7.67 -1.75
C ILE A 36 -1.20 7.76 -0.57
N GLY A 37 -1.71 8.09 0.63
CA GLY A 37 -0.95 8.11 1.86
C GLY A 37 -0.30 6.76 2.16
N ASP A 38 -1.06 5.67 2.00
CA ASP A 38 -0.55 4.30 2.14
C ASP A 38 0.56 3.98 1.14
N ASP A 39 0.42 4.36 -0.14
CA ASP A 39 1.48 4.15 -1.15
C ASP A 39 2.79 4.85 -0.76
N ILE A 40 2.70 6.10 -0.30
CA ILE A 40 3.85 6.88 0.15
C ILE A 40 4.47 6.22 1.39
N TYR A 41 3.65 5.79 2.34
CA TYR A 41 4.11 5.15 3.57
C TYR A 41 4.86 3.84 3.28
N TYR A 42 4.27 2.94 2.49
CA TYR A 42 4.93 1.70 2.08
C TYR A 42 6.19 1.97 1.25
N GLY A 43 6.19 3.01 0.42
CA GLY A 43 7.38 3.44 -0.31
C GLY A 43 8.56 3.80 0.60
N LYS A 44 8.30 4.48 1.72
CA LYS A 44 9.32 4.78 2.73
C LYS A 44 9.81 3.52 3.45
N MET A 45 8.90 2.64 3.85
CA MET A 45 9.26 1.37 4.49
C MET A 45 10.17 0.52 3.58
N ILE A 46 9.86 0.42 2.28
CA ILE A 46 10.71 -0.31 1.33
C ILE A 46 12.14 0.26 1.33
N GLN A 47 12.30 1.59 1.31
CA GLN A 47 13.64 2.21 1.33
C GLN A 47 14.41 1.88 2.60
N GLU A 48 13.74 1.91 3.75
CA GLU A 48 14.35 1.54 5.04
C GLU A 48 14.79 0.07 5.06
N ILE A 49 13.95 -0.84 4.56
CA ILE A 49 14.27 -2.28 4.47
C ILE A 49 15.43 -2.50 3.50
N GLN A 50 15.45 -1.82 2.34
CA GLN A 50 16.54 -1.92 1.36
C GLN A 50 17.89 -1.54 1.96
N ILE A 51 17.95 -0.51 2.80
CA ILE A 51 19.18 -0.13 3.52
C ILE A 51 19.60 -1.25 4.48
N ARG A 52 18.65 -1.85 5.22
CA ARG A 52 18.96 -2.99 6.11
C ARG A 52 19.48 -4.21 5.35
N VAL A 53 18.87 -4.53 4.20
CA VAL A 53 19.33 -5.59 3.30
C VAL A 53 20.76 -5.32 2.87
N GLN A 54 21.08 -4.12 2.40
CA GLN A 54 22.45 -3.76 1.98
C GLN A 54 23.47 -3.91 3.12
N HIS A 55 23.13 -3.44 4.33
CA HIS A 55 23.99 -3.60 5.50
C HIS A 55 24.19 -5.08 5.87
N ARG A 56 23.11 -5.88 5.86
CA ARG A 56 23.20 -7.31 6.18
C ARG A 56 23.99 -8.07 5.14
N HIS A 57 23.80 -7.74 3.86
CA HIS A 57 24.54 -8.34 2.77
C HIS A 57 26.05 -8.10 2.91
N ALA A 58 26.45 -6.88 3.28
CA ALA A 58 27.85 -6.55 3.53
C ALA A 58 28.44 -7.43 4.65
N ILE A 59 27.72 -7.61 5.77
CA ILE A 59 28.15 -8.49 6.87
C ILE A 59 28.28 -9.94 6.40
N ILE A 60 27.31 -10.44 5.62
CA ILE A 60 27.34 -11.79 5.04
C ILE A 60 28.61 -11.98 4.20
N LEU A 61 28.93 -11.03 3.32
CA LEU A 61 30.13 -11.09 2.48
C LEU A 61 31.43 -11.03 3.31
N GLU A 62 31.48 -10.20 4.35
CA GLU A 62 32.63 -10.14 5.26
C GLU A 62 32.85 -11.49 5.95
N LEU A 63 31.80 -12.10 6.50
CA LEU A 63 31.87 -13.42 7.14
C LEU A 63 32.30 -14.52 6.16
N GLN A 64 31.80 -14.49 4.93
CA GLN A 64 32.21 -15.43 3.88
C GLN A 64 33.69 -15.27 3.51
N ASN A 65 34.19 -14.03 3.48
CA ASN A 65 35.59 -13.73 3.15
C ASN A 65 36.57 -14.14 4.28
N LEU A 66 36.13 -14.14 5.54
CA LEU A 66 36.93 -14.61 6.68
C LEU A 66 37.16 -16.13 6.68
N GLY A 67 36.53 -16.85 5.75
CA GLY A 67 36.72 -18.28 5.51
C GLY A 67 35.74 -19.18 6.27
N TYR A 68 35.74 -20.47 5.91
CA TYR A 68 34.81 -21.47 6.44
C TYR A 68 35.22 -21.97 7.83
N HIS A 69 35.23 -21.09 8.82
CA HIS A 69 35.31 -21.51 10.22
C HIS A 69 33.92 -21.98 10.68
N ARG A 70 33.82 -23.19 11.25
CA ARG A 70 32.53 -23.79 11.65
C ARG A 70 31.69 -22.87 12.56
N ALA A 71 32.34 -22.06 13.40
CA ALA A 71 31.67 -21.11 14.28
C ALA A 71 30.86 -20.02 13.53
N PHE A 72 31.11 -19.82 12.22
CA PHE A 72 30.40 -18.84 11.41
C PHE A 72 29.17 -19.41 10.69
N PHE A 73 29.00 -20.74 10.63
CA PHE A 73 27.90 -21.34 9.85
C PHE A 73 26.53 -20.94 10.38
N GLU A 74 26.28 -21.13 11.67
CA GLU A 74 24.99 -20.78 12.28
C GLU A 74 24.68 -19.26 12.20
N PRO A 75 25.62 -18.35 12.55
CA PRO A 75 25.43 -16.92 12.31
C PRO A 75 25.17 -16.56 10.84
N LEU A 76 25.89 -17.17 9.91
CA LEU A 76 25.74 -16.90 8.47
C LEU A 76 24.38 -17.36 7.96
N ASP A 77 23.94 -18.57 8.33
CA ASP A 77 22.62 -19.09 7.98
C ASP A 77 21.50 -18.20 8.53
N SER A 78 21.65 -17.73 9.78
CA SER A 78 20.70 -16.81 10.40
C SER A 78 20.63 -15.47 9.65
N LEU A 79 21.78 -14.90 9.26
CA LEU A 79 21.82 -13.65 8.49
C LEU A 79 21.23 -13.82 7.09
N MET A 80 21.53 -14.92 6.40
CA MET A 80 20.98 -15.20 5.07
C MET A 80 19.46 -15.39 5.11
N LEU A 81 18.94 -16.06 6.15
CA LEU A 81 17.50 -16.19 6.34
C LEU A 81 16.85 -14.82 6.60
N ALA A 82 17.43 -14.01 7.50
CA ALA A 82 16.91 -12.67 7.78
C ALA A 82 16.99 -11.71 6.58
N GLU A 83 18.00 -11.85 5.71
CA GLU A 83 18.07 -11.11 4.44
C GLU A 83 16.92 -11.51 3.52
N ARG A 84 16.65 -12.81 3.41
CA ARG A 84 15.54 -13.32 2.61
C ARG A 84 14.18 -12.84 3.12
N ASP A 85 13.97 -12.85 4.44
CA ASP A 85 12.74 -12.36 5.05
C ASP A 85 12.51 -10.87 4.74
N ASP A 86 13.55 -10.03 4.81
CA ASP A 86 13.47 -8.61 4.43
C ASP A 86 13.15 -8.43 2.93
N LEU A 87 13.68 -9.28 2.04
CA LEU A 87 13.37 -9.25 0.60
C LEU A 87 11.91 -9.65 0.35
N ASP A 88 11.41 -10.69 1.02
CA ASP A 88 10.02 -11.12 0.93
C ASP A 88 9.06 -10.02 1.46
N GLU A 89 9.46 -9.29 2.51
CA GLU A 89 8.72 -8.12 3.01
C GLU A 89 8.67 -6.98 1.97
N ILE A 90 9.79 -6.69 1.28
CA ILE A 90 9.83 -5.71 0.19
C ILE A 90 8.84 -6.08 -0.92
N ASP A 91 8.85 -7.33 -1.37
CA ASP A 91 7.95 -7.80 -2.43
C ASP A 91 6.48 -7.67 -2.00
N PHE A 92 6.16 -8.03 -0.76
CA PHE A 92 4.82 -7.83 -0.21
C PHE A 92 4.40 -6.36 -0.20
N LEU A 93 5.28 -5.46 0.22
CA LEU A 93 5.00 -4.03 0.24
C LEU A 93 4.83 -3.46 -1.18
N ILE A 94 5.57 -3.96 -2.17
CA ILE A 94 5.38 -3.58 -3.58
C ILE A 94 3.97 -3.95 -4.06
N GLU A 95 3.47 -5.13 -3.74
CA GLU A 95 2.10 -5.54 -4.10
C GLU A 95 1.03 -4.72 -3.37
N ARG A 96 1.29 -4.35 -2.11
CA ARG A 96 0.43 -3.42 -1.36
C ARG A 96 0.36 -2.06 -2.03
N ARG A 97 1.50 -1.48 -2.42
CA ARG A 97 1.56 -0.20 -3.16
C ARG A 97 0.77 -0.24 -4.46
N LYS A 98 0.97 -1.28 -5.27
CA LYS A 98 0.19 -1.48 -6.52
C LYS A 98 -1.31 -1.48 -6.24
N THR A 99 -1.73 -2.14 -5.17
CA THR A 99 -3.15 -2.19 -4.76
C THR A 99 -3.68 -0.82 -4.35
N CYS A 100 -2.93 -0.06 -3.55
CA CYS A 100 -3.30 1.29 -3.12
C CYS A 100 -3.44 2.25 -4.32
N ILE A 101 -2.47 2.25 -5.24
CA ILE A 101 -2.52 3.07 -6.46
C ILE A 101 -3.74 2.70 -7.31
N ARG A 102 -4.02 1.40 -7.48
CA ARG A 102 -5.20 0.94 -8.23
C ARG A 102 -6.50 1.45 -7.60
N ARG A 103 -6.65 1.34 -6.27
CA ARG A 103 -7.82 1.84 -5.55
C ARG A 103 -7.95 3.35 -5.68
N ALA A 104 -6.87 4.11 -5.51
CA ALA A 104 -6.86 5.57 -5.72
C ALA A 104 -7.29 5.95 -7.15
N ALA A 105 -6.86 5.19 -8.16
CA ALA A 105 -7.27 5.38 -9.55
C ALA A 105 -8.77 5.07 -9.76
N GLU A 106 -9.30 4.03 -9.12
CA GLU A 106 -10.73 3.71 -9.12
C GLU A 106 -11.56 4.84 -8.50
N GLN A 107 -11.14 5.38 -7.34
CA GLN A 107 -11.80 6.53 -6.73
C GLN A 107 -11.77 7.76 -7.65
N SER A 108 -10.63 8.03 -8.28
CA SER A 108 -10.48 9.13 -9.24
C SER A 108 -11.45 9.01 -10.43
N LYS A 109 -11.68 7.79 -10.93
CA LYS A 109 -12.67 7.53 -11.99
C LYS A 109 -14.09 7.83 -11.50
N ILE A 110 -14.46 7.36 -10.31
CA ILE A 110 -15.78 7.61 -9.71
C ILE A 110 -16.00 9.11 -9.53
N MET A 111 -15.03 9.81 -8.96
CA MET A 111 -15.09 11.26 -8.76
C MET A 111 -15.25 12.02 -10.08
N LYS A 112 -14.54 11.61 -11.13
CA LYS A 112 -14.69 12.20 -12.48
C LYS A 112 -16.11 12.00 -13.02
N MET A 113 -16.71 10.82 -12.81
CA MET A 113 -18.11 10.59 -13.17
C MET A 113 -19.05 11.48 -12.38
N LEU A 114 -18.87 11.61 -11.06
CA LEU A 114 -19.71 12.44 -10.20
C LEU A 114 -19.68 13.92 -10.60
N ARG A 115 -18.54 14.45 -11.04
CA ARG A 115 -18.43 15.83 -11.52
C ARG A 115 -19.33 16.15 -12.72
N ASN A 116 -19.64 15.15 -13.56
CA ASN A 116 -20.56 15.35 -14.68
C ASN A 116 -22.01 15.60 -14.23
N TYR A 117 -22.31 15.37 -12.94
CA TYR A 117 -23.64 15.47 -12.35
C TYR A 117 -23.73 16.50 -11.21
N ILE A 118 -22.67 17.29 -10.98
CA ILE A 118 -22.63 18.41 -10.00
C ILE A 118 -22.81 19.72 -10.76
#